data_AF-A0A944VY63-F1
#
_entry.id   AF-A0A944VY63-F1
#
_cell.length_a   1.000
_cell.length_b   1.000
_cell.length_c   1.000
_cell.angle_alpha   90.00
_cell.angle_beta   90.00
_cell.angle_gamma   90.00
#
_symmetry.space_group_name_H-M   'P 1'
#
loop_
_entity.id
_entity.type
_entity.pdbx_description
1 polymer ?
#
loop_
_entity_poly.entity_id
_entity_poly.type
_entity_poly.pdbx_seq_one_letter_code
_entity_poly.pdbx_strand_id
1 'polypeptide(L)' 'MTITEIKKMSIIERLQAMEELWDSLCHEENEIESPGWHKDILESRRKKIKEGEAEFVSLEDLKSGNYK' A
#
# COMPACT_ATOMS: atom_id res chain seq x y z
N MET A 1 15.88 8.92 14.22
CA MET A 1 16.49 8.92 12.87
C MET A 1 16.04 10.17 12.14
N THR A 2 16.96 11.03 11.74
CA THR A 2 16.67 12.26 11.00
C THR A 2 16.86 12.04 9.51
N ILE A 3 16.21 12.86 8.68
CA ILE A 3 16.37 12.83 7.22
C ILE A 3 17.84 12.96 6.81
N THR A 4 18.61 13.75 7.56
CA THR A 4 20.04 13.95 7.35
C THR A 4 20.88 12.70 7.63
N GLU A 5 20.47 11.87 8.60
CA GLU A 5 21.11 10.59 8.89
C GLU A 5 20.80 9.54 7.81
N ILE A 6 19.54 9.46 7.37
CA ILE A 6 19.09 8.54 6.31
C ILE A 6 19.85 8.80 5.00
N LYS A 7 20.13 10.07 4.68
CA LYS A 7 20.88 10.42 3.45
C LYS A 7 22.34 9.94 3.45
N LYS A 8 22.91 9.64 4.62
CA LYS A 8 24.28 9.12 4.74
C LYS A 8 24.35 7.60 4.59
N MET A 9 23.22 6.90 4.70
CA MET A 9 23.14 5.45 4.54
C MET A 9 23.30 5.06 3.06
N SER A 10 23.94 3.92 2.84
CA SER A 10 23.92 3.22 1.57
C SER A 10 22.49 2.81 1.18
N ILE A 11 22.30 2.36 -0.06
CA ILE A 11 20.99 1.84 -0.50
C ILE A 11 20.60 0.60 0.33
N ILE A 12 21.55 -0.29 0.60
CA ILE A 12 21.30 -1.53 1.35
C ILE A 12 20.84 -1.21 2.78
N GLU A 13 21.55 -0.31 3.47
CA GLU A 13 21.20 0.11 4.83
C GLU A 13 19.82 0.78 4.88
N ARG A 14 19.45 1.57 3.86
CA ARG A 14 18.10 2.16 3.78
C ARG A 14 17.01 1.11 3.59
N LEU A 15 17.26 0.10 2.75
CA LEU A 15 16.31 -0.99 2.54
C LEU A 15 16.12 -1.81 3.82
N GLN A 16 17.21 -2.17 4.50
CA GLN A 16 17.14 -2.87 5.79
C GLN A 16 16.40 -2.04 6.84
N ALA A 17 16.70 -0.76 6.95
CA ALA A 17 15.98 0.13 7.87
C ALA A 17 14.48 0.24 7.51
N MET A 18 14.13 0.25 6.22
CA MET A 18 12.72 0.22 5.80
C MET A 18 12.03 -1.09 6.18
N GLU A 19 12.70 -2.23 6.00
CA GLU A 19 12.16 -3.54 6.36
C GLU A 19 11.95 -3.67 7.88
N GLU A 20 12.92 -3.27 8.69
CA GLU A 20 12.81 -3.29 10.16
C GLU A 20 11.70 -2.34 10.66
N LEU A 21 11.60 -1.14 10.10
CA LEU A 21 10.53 -0.20 10.44
C LEU A 21 9.16 -0.77 10.06
N TRP A 22 9.05 -1.40 8.88
CA TRP A 22 7.81 -2.00 8.42
C TRP A 22 7.38 -3.16 9.31
N ASP A 23 8.31 -4.05 9.67
CA ASP A 23 8.06 -5.17 10.57
C ASP A 23 7.61 -4.68 11.97
N SER A 24 8.27 -3.65 12.50
CA SER A 24 7.87 -3.02 13.77
C SER A 24 6.44 -2.49 13.72
N LEU A 25 6.04 -1.84 12.63
CA LEU A 25 4.68 -1.29 12.47
C LEU A 25 3.62 -2.39 12.32
N CYS A 26 3.96 -3.51 11.67
CA CYS A 26 3.05 -4.64 11.54
C CYS A 26 2.75 -5.35 12.87
N HIS A 27 3.69 -5.28 13.82
CA HIS A 27 3.56 -5.90 15.14
C HIS A 27 3.20 -4.90 16.25
N GLU A 28 2.91 -3.64 15.90
CA GLU A 28 2.51 -2.63 16.85
C GLU A 28 1.06 -2.87 17.32
N GLU A 29 0.84 -2.91 18.64
CA GLU A 29 -0.46 -3.19 19.24
C GLU A 29 -1.49 -2.06 19.02
N ASN A 30 -1.02 -0.86 18.68
CA ASN A 30 -1.86 0.30 18.41
C ASN A 30 -2.41 0.24 16.98
N GLU A 31 -3.54 -0.43 16.80
CA GLU A 31 -4.26 -0.38 15.53
C GLU A 31 -4.68 1.07 15.22
N ILE A 32 -4.23 1.57 14.08
CA ILE A 32 -4.69 2.86 13.56
C ILE A 32 -6.05 2.63 12.92
N GLU A 33 -7.08 3.30 13.45
CA GLU A 33 -8.41 3.25 12.84
C GLU A 33 -8.35 3.76 11.41
N SER A 34 -8.92 2.96 10.49
CA SER A 34 -9.08 3.41 9.12
C SER A 34 -10.00 4.63 9.07
N PRO A 35 -9.65 5.69 8.31
CA PRO A 35 -10.54 6.82 8.09
C PRO A 35 -11.92 6.38 7.59
N GLY A 36 -12.99 7.04 8.04
CA GLY A 36 -14.36 6.67 7.69
C GLY A 36 -14.61 6.55 6.18
N TRP A 37 -13.97 7.41 5.38
CA TRP A 37 -14.09 7.37 3.92
C TRP A 37 -13.53 6.09 3.27
N HIS A 38 -12.64 5.34 3.93
CA HIS A 38 -12.16 4.05 3.44
C HIS A 38 -13.34 3.09 3.25
N LYS A 39 -14.28 3.08 4.20
CA LYS A 39 -15.48 2.23 4.15
C LYS A 39 -16.34 2.59 2.94
N ASP A 40 -16.62 3.87 2.74
CA ASP A 40 -17.47 4.35 1.64
C ASP A 40 -16.90 3.96 0.27
N ILE A 41 -15.59 4.07 0.09
CA ILE A 41 -14.92 3.64 -1.16
C ILE A 41 -15.02 2.12 -1.33
N LEU A 42 -14.78 1.33 -0.28
CA LEU A 42 -14.87 -0.13 -0.35
C LEU A 42 -16.30 -0.58 -0.67
N GLU A 43 -17.31 0.07 -0.09
CA GLU A 43 -18.72 -0.20 -0.38
C GLU A 43 -19.07 0.14 -1.83
N SER A 44 -18.64 1.31 -2.33
CA SER A 44 -18.81 1.70 -3.72
C SER A 44 -18.17 0.70 -4.69
N ARG A 45 -16.93 0.27 -4.42
CA ARG A 45 -16.22 -0.74 -5.23
C ARG A 45 -16.93 -2.10 -5.19
N ARG A 46 -17.35 -2.56 -4.00
CA ARG A 46 -18.09 -3.82 -3.84
C ARG A 46 -19.42 -3.79 -4.60
N LYS A 47 -20.12 -2.66 -4.62
CA LYS A 47 -21.36 -2.48 -5.37
C LYS A 47 -21.11 -2.64 -6.88
N LYS A 48 -20.12 -1.95 -7.45
CA LYS A 48 -19.74 -2.09 -8.87
C LYS A 48 -19.40 -3.52 -9.26
N ILE A 49 -18.69 -4.25 -8.40
CA ILE A 49 -18.37 -5.66 -8.64
C ILE A 49 -19.65 -6.50 -8.71
N LYS A 50 -20.59 -6.30 -7.79
CA LYS A 50 -21.87 -7.03 -7.77
C LYS A 50 -22.75 -6.71 -8.97
N GLU A 51 -22.70 -5.48 -9.46
CA GLU A 51 -23.47 -5.01 -10.62
C GLU A 51 -22.82 -5.40 -11.96
N GLY A 52 -21.60 -5.96 -11.94
CA GLY A 52 -20.85 -6.31 -13.15
C GLY A 52 -20.23 -5.09 -13.86
N GLU A 53 -20.20 -3.94 -13.20
CA GLU A 53 -19.65 -2.67 -13.71
C GLU A 53 -18.17 -2.47 -13.35
N ALA A 54 -17.58 -3.40 -12.60
CA ALA A 54 -16.17 -3.33 -12.23
C ALA A 54 -15.28 -3.80 -13.39
N GLU A 55 -14.31 -2.96 -13.74
CA GLU A 55 -13.22 -3.33 -14.66
C GLU A 55 -12.07 -3.94 -13.87
N PHE A 56 -11.52 -5.03 -14.41
CA PHE A 56 -10.37 -5.72 -13.82
C PHE A 56 -9.25 -5.76 -14.84
N VAL A 57 -8.01 -5.69 -14.34
CA VAL A 57 -6.79 -5.81 -15.12
C VAL A 57 -6.05 -7.08 -14.68
N SER A 58 -5.52 -7.83 -15.63
CA SER A 58 -4.64 -8.95 -15.29
C SER A 58 -3.29 -8.44 -14.74
N LEU A 59 -2.56 -9.27 -13.99
CA LEU A 59 -1.24 -8.88 -13.51
C LEU A 59 -0.25 -8.69 -14.68
N GLU A 60 -0.44 -9.46 -15.75
CA GLU A 60 0.31 -9.37 -16.99
C GLU A 60 0.08 -8.04 -17.71
N ASP A 61 -1.18 -7.60 -17.82
CA ASP A 61 -1.54 -6.31 -18.43
C ASP A 61 -1.02 -5.14 -17.58
N LEU A 62 -1.14 -5.24 -16.25
CA LEU A 62 -0.61 -4.24 -15.31
C LEU A 62 0.91 -4.10 -15.45
N LYS A 63 1.64 -5.23 -15.48
CA LYS A 63 3.11 -5.25 -15.57
C LYS A 63 3.60 -4.73 -16.92
N SER A 64 2.87 -5.00 -17.99
CA SER A 64 3.21 -4.55 -19.34
C SER A 64 2.77 -3.11 -19.65
N GLY A 65 2.02 -2.48 -18.75
CA GLY A 65 1.47 -1.13 -18.96
C GLY A 65 0.31 -1.10 -19.96
N ASN A 66 -0.22 -2.25 -20.35
CA ASN A 66 -1.30 -2.40 -21.33
C ASN A 66 -2.67 -2.45 -20.66
N TYR A 67 -2.92 -1.55 -19.72
CA TYR A 67 -4.22 -1.38 -19.09
C TYR A 67 -4.87 -0.09 -19.60
N LYS A 68 -6.19 -0.11 -19.75
CA LYS A 68 -6.98 1.03 -20.26
C LYS A 68 -7.12 2.12 -19.23
#